data_AF-A0A2C7A0B6-F1
#
_entry.id   AF-A0A2C7A0B6-F1
#
_cell.length_a   1.000
_cell.length_b   1.000
_cell.length_c   1.000
_cell.angle_alpha   90.00
_cell.angle_beta   90.00
_cell.angle_gamma   90.00
#
_symmetry.space_group_name_H-M   'P 1'
#
loop_
_entity.id
_entity.type
_entity.pdbx_description
1 polymer ?
#
loop_
_entity_poly.entity_id
_entity_poly.type
_entity_poly.pdbx_seq_one_letter_code
_entity_poly.pdbx_strand_id
1 'polypeptide(L)' 'MAQDMSPARPDAEGFGFSLFVWGAFAVALVVGGLLLAARAADDYMTVSGFLFALFGVFWASRIVTRLLP' A
#
# COMPACT_ATOMS: atom_id res chain seq x y z
N MET A 1 26.41 -35.07 10.38
CA MET A 1 25.60 -34.69 9.20
C MET A 1 25.15 -33.25 9.40
N ALA A 2 25.88 -32.31 8.84
CA ALA A 2 25.50 -30.90 8.84
C ALA A 2 24.33 -30.75 7.86
N GLN A 3 23.16 -30.38 8.36
CA GLN A 3 22.06 -29.92 7.50
C GLN A 3 22.48 -28.57 6.96
N ASP A 4 23.00 -28.56 5.73
CA ASP A 4 23.06 -27.37 4.88
C ASP A 4 21.63 -26.90 4.64
N MET A 5 21.09 -26.13 5.58
CA MET A 5 19.94 -25.27 5.34
C MET A 5 20.44 -24.12 4.47
N SER A 6 20.58 -24.40 3.17
CA SER A 6 20.71 -23.36 2.16
C SER A 6 19.53 -22.40 2.37
N PRO A 7 19.76 -21.11 2.66
CA PRO A 7 18.68 -20.18 2.90
C PRO A 7 17.84 -20.17 1.63
N ALA A 8 16.56 -20.57 1.76
CA ALA A 8 15.58 -20.43 0.71
C ALA A 8 15.67 -19.00 0.20
N ARG A 9 16.29 -18.82 -0.96
CA ARG A 9 16.48 -17.53 -1.60
C ARG A 9 15.07 -17.03 -1.85
N PRO A 10 14.62 -15.94 -1.20
CA PRO A 10 13.28 -15.46 -1.43
C PRO A 10 13.19 -15.11 -2.91
N ASP A 11 12.35 -15.86 -3.59
CA ASP A 11 11.97 -15.75 -4.98
C ASP A 11 11.61 -14.29 -5.25
N ALA A 12 12.57 -13.56 -5.84
CA ALA A 12 12.47 -12.12 -6.09
C ALA A 12 11.22 -11.76 -6.92
N GLU A 13 10.69 -12.72 -7.66
CA GLU A 13 9.47 -12.62 -8.46
C GLU A 13 8.21 -12.43 -7.58
N GLY A 14 8.14 -13.08 -6.41
CA GLY A 14 7.01 -12.93 -5.47
C GLY A 14 7.01 -11.57 -4.76
N PHE A 15 8.19 -11.01 -4.52
CA PHE A 15 8.35 -9.69 -3.88
C PHE A 15 7.85 -8.55 -4.77
N GLY A 16 8.18 -8.60 -6.07
CA GLY A 16 7.73 -7.63 -7.06
C GLY A 16 6.22 -7.64 -7.28
N PHE A 17 5.61 -8.82 -7.44
CA PHE A 17 4.15 -8.94 -7.63
C PHE A 17 3.38 -8.40 -6.40
N SER A 18 3.85 -8.73 -5.20
CA SER A 18 3.29 -8.20 -3.95
C SER A 18 3.34 -6.67 -3.90
N LEU A 19 4.46 -6.05 -4.28
CA LEU A 19 4.61 -4.59 -4.32
C LEU A 19 3.64 -3.92 -5.30
N PHE A 20 3.42 -4.50 -6.49
CA PHE A 20 2.44 -3.97 -7.45
C PHE A 20 1.01 -4.06 -6.93
N VAL A 21 0.62 -5.18 -6.31
CA VAL A 21 -0.70 -5.35 -5.71
C VAL A 21 -0.91 -4.37 -4.57
N TRP A 22 0.08 -4.21 -3.68
CA TRP A 22 0.03 -3.24 -2.59
C TRP A 22 -0.01 -1.80 -3.09
N GLY A 23 0.73 -1.48 -4.16
CA GLY A 23 0.72 -0.16 -4.80
C GLY A 23 -0.64 0.16 -5.42
N ALA A 24 -1.23 -0.77 -6.16
CA ALA A 24 -2.56 -0.63 -6.72
C ALA A 24 -3.63 -0.46 -5.64
N PHE A 25 -3.51 -1.22 -4.54
CA PHE A 25 -4.40 -1.07 -3.37
C PHE A 25 -4.27 0.32 -2.76
N ALA A 26 -3.04 0.82 -2.54
CA ALA A 26 -2.80 2.16 -2.03
C ALA A 26 -3.42 3.24 -2.94
N VAL A 27 -3.26 3.14 -4.25
CA VAL A 27 -3.90 4.07 -5.21
C VAL A 27 -5.43 4.02 -5.09
N ALA A 28 -6.01 2.82 -5.01
CA ALA A 28 -7.45 2.66 -4.84
C ALA A 28 -7.95 3.28 -3.52
N LEU A 29 -7.19 3.16 -2.43
CA LEU A 29 -7.49 3.81 -1.16
C LEU A 29 -7.47 5.34 -1.28
N VAL A 30 -6.45 5.90 -1.95
CA VAL A 30 -6.32 7.35 -2.13
C VAL A 30 -7.48 7.89 -2.97
N VAL A 31 -7.71 7.30 -4.14
CA VAL A 31 -8.77 7.75 -5.06
C VAL A 31 -10.14 7.53 -4.44
N GLY A 32 -10.38 6.39 -3.80
CA GLY A 32 -11.62 6.08 -3.10
C GLY A 32 -11.88 7.02 -1.91
N GLY A 33 -10.86 7.31 -1.10
CA GLY A 33 -10.94 8.26 0.01
C GLY A 33 -11.22 9.68 -0.46
N LEU A 34 -10.56 10.13 -1.53
CA LEU A 34 -10.81 11.45 -2.14
C LEU A 34 -12.22 11.56 -2.72
N LEU A 35 -12.69 10.52 -3.43
CA LEU A 35 -14.04 10.48 -3.98
C LEU A 35 -15.11 10.46 -2.88
N LEU A 36 -14.86 9.70 -1.80
CA LEU A 36 -15.74 9.66 -0.64
C LEU A 36 -15.81 11.02 0.05
N ALA A 37 -14.66 11.69 0.24
CA ALA A 37 -14.62 13.04 0.80
C ALA A 37 -15.29 14.07 -0.11
N ALA A 38 -15.10 13.99 -1.43
CA ALA A 38 -15.70 14.92 -2.39
C ALA A 38 -17.22 14.75 -2.54
N ARG A 39 -17.74 13.56 -2.22
CA ARG A 39 -19.18 13.25 -2.24
C ARG A 39 -19.80 13.24 -0.84
N ALA A 40 -19.04 13.58 0.19
CA ALA A 40 -19.53 13.61 1.55
C ALA A 40 -20.57 14.72 1.71
N ALA A 41 -21.74 14.34 2.21
CA ALA A 41 -22.80 15.28 2.57
C ALA A 41 -22.68 15.75 4.04
N ASP A 42 -21.74 15.19 4.79
CA ASP A 42 -21.54 15.42 6.22
C ASP A 42 -20.04 15.42 6.56
N ASP A 43 -19.65 16.26 7.52
CA ASP A 43 -18.25 16.51 7.90
C ASP A 43 -17.54 15.23 8.36
N TYR A 44 -18.29 14.31 8.98
CA TYR A 44 -17.75 13.01 9.41
C TYR A 44 -17.27 12.16 8.23
N MET A 45 -18.02 12.13 7.12
CA MET A 45 -17.63 11.39 5.91
C MET A 45 -16.45 12.07 5.20
N THR A 46 -16.40 13.40 5.24
CA THR A 46 -15.27 14.18 4.70
C THR A 46 -13.98 13.84 5.42
N VAL A 47 -13.98 13.92 6.76
CA VAL A 47 -12.80 13.59 7.59
C VAL A 47 -12.39 12.14 7.40
N SER A 48 -13.35 11.21 7.37
CA SER A 48 -13.08 9.79 7.16
C SER A 48 -12.45 9.52 5.79
N GLY A 49 -12.93 10.16 4.72
CA GLY A 49 -12.35 10.07 3.38
C GLY A 49 -10.93 10.63 3.31
N PHE A 50 -10.67 11.76 3.99
CA PHE A 50 -9.31 12.32 4.10
C PHE A 50 -8.35 11.40 4.86
N LEU A 51 -8.77 10.83 5.99
CA LEU A 51 -7.95 9.87 6.75
C LEU A 51 -7.61 8.63 5.91
N PHE A 52 -8.57 8.14 5.13
CA PHE A 52 -8.37 7.01 4.23
C PHE A 52 -7.39 7.35 3.11
N ALA A 53 -7.50 8.55 2.53
CA ALA A 53 -6.56 9.03 1.54
C ALA A 53 -5.14 9.21 2.10
N LEU A 54 -5.00 9.80 3.30
CA LEU A 54 -3.71 9.94 3.98
C LEU A 54 -3.08 8.58 4.28
N PHE A 55 -3.88 7.59 4.70
CA PHE A 55 -3.40 6.24 4.92
C PHE A 55 -2.89 5.59 3.63
N GLY A 56 -3.62 5.74 2.52
CA GLY A 56 -3.18 5.29 1.19
C GLY A 56 -1.87 5.95 0.75
N VAL A 57 -1.72 7.27 0.95
CA VAL A 57 -0.48 8.01 0.63
C VAL A 57 0.70 7.55 1.49
N PHE A 58 0.48 7.39 2.80
CA PHE A 58 1.51 6.88 3.72
C PHE A 58 2.00 5.50 3.29
N TRP A 59 1.07 4.64 2.87
CA TRP A 59 1.42 3.29 2.41
C TRP A 59 2.13 3.29 1.06
N ALA A 60 1.69 4.12 0.12
CA ALA A 60 2.38 4.32 -1.15
C ALA A 60 3.82 4.81 -0.92
N SER A 61 4.01 5.78 0.00
CA SER A 61 5.33 6.24 0.42
C SER A 61 6.18 5.11 1.02
N ARG A 62 5.59 4.26 1.87
CA ARG A 62 6.27 3.10 2.45
C ARG A 62 6.73 2.08 1.39
N ILE A 63 5.94 1.91 0.34
CA ILE A 63 6.26 1.02 -0.79
C ILE A 63 7.38 1.62 -1.63
N VAL A 64 7.30 2.92 -1.97
CA VAL A 64 8.32 3.64 -2.73
C VAL A 64 9.66 3.64 -1.98
N THR A 65 9.66 3.90 -0.67
CA THR A 65 10.87 3.84 0.16
C THR A 65 11.46 2.44 0.30
N ARG A 66 10.70 1.38 0.05
CA ARG A 66 11.22 -0.01 -0.03
C ARG A 66 11.73 -0.37 -1.42
N LEU A 67 11.35 0.40 -2.44
CA LEU A 67 11.79 0.23 -3.83
C LEU A 67 13.04 1.07 -4.15
N LEU A 68 13.28 2.15 -3.41
CA LEU A 68 14.56 2.85 -3.47
C LEU A 68 15.65 2.05 -2.74
N PRO A 69 16.82 1.82 -3.37
CA PRO A 69 17.95 1.10 -2.80
C PRO A 69 18.64 1.84 -1.64
#